data_AF-A0A017HMQ4-F1
#
_entry.id   AF-A0A017HMQ4-F1
#
_cell.length_a   1.000
_cell.length_b   1.000
_cell.length_c   1.000
_cell.angle_alpha   90.00
_cell.angle_beta   90.00
_cell.angle_gamma   90.00
#
_symmetry.space_group_name_H-M   'P 1'
#
loop_
_entity.id
_entity.type
_entity.pdbx_description
1 polymer ?
#
loop_
_entity_poly.entity_id
_entity_poly.type
_entity_poly.pdbx_seq_one_letter_code
_entity_poly.pdbx_strand_id
1 'polypeptide(L)'
;MMKSLSFAAALILALPGAAPALEALKPGAKVAFFGIHFIDTSTEGAINGVRADETARLALLEEEVRDRFLAEGFDLVDTTPVAEELGRTQNPAHCNDCEVRMAERLGADYSLVGEVQKVSNLILSMNLALREADTGDLVRMLAVDIRGNTDESWLRGGQYILDNHVFAEE
;
A
#
# COMPACT_ATOMS: atom_id res chain seq x y z
N MET A 1 -15.96 53.65 44.51
CA MET A 1 -15.58 53.74 43.09
C MET A 1 -14.92 52.40 42.70
N MET A 2 -15.68 51.48 42.10
CA MET A 2 -15.15 50.19 41.63
C MET A 2 -15.30 50.18 40.11
N LYS A 3 -14.19 50.20 39.37
CA LYS A 3 -14.18 50.12 37.90
C LYS A 3 -14.27 48.65 37.50
N SER A 4 -15.36 48.27 36.85
CA SER A 4 -15.54 46.95 36.25
C SER A 4 -14.60 46.81 35.05
N LEU A 5 -13.65 45.86 35.11
CA LEU A 5 -12.90 45.40 33.93
C LEU A 5 -13.77 44.37 33.19
N SER A 6 -14.26 44.73 32.01
CA SER A 6 -14.89 43.77 31.10
C SER A 6 -13.80 42.94 30.43
N PHE A 7 -13.69 41.66 30.80
CA PHE A 7 -12.98 40.66 30.00
C PHE A 7 -13.86 40.29 28.81
N ALA A 8 -13.49 40.73 27.61
CA ALA A 8 -14.08 40.22 26.38
C ALA A 8 -13.45 38.85 26.09
N ALA A 9 -14.19 37.77 26.34
CA ALA A 9 -13.81 36.43 25.95
C ALA A 9 -13.95 36.31 24.42
N ALA A 10 -12.83 36.25 23.71
CA ALA A 10 -12.81 35.92 22.28
C ALA A 10 -13.11 34.42 22.13
N LEU A 11 -14.32 34.10 21.70
CA LEU A 11 -14.74 32.75 21.37
C LEU A 11 -14.09 32.34 20.04
N ILE A 12 -13.00 31.59 20.09
CA ILE A 12 -12.41 30.95 18.90
C ILE A 12 -13.37 29.83 18.49
N LEU A 13 -14.20 30.10 17.49
CA LEU A 13 -15.01 29.09 16.79
C LEU A 13 -14.04 28.16 16.06
N ALA A 14 -13.80 26.97 16.62
CA ALA A 14 -13.14 25.88 15.91
C ALA A 14 -14.09 25.41 14.78
N LEU A 15 -13.82 25.85 13.56
CA LEU A 15 -14.46 25.29 12.36
C LEU A 15 -14.07 23.81 12.28
N PRO A 16 -15.02 22.88 12.07
CA PRO A 16 -14.68 21.50 11.75
C PRO A 16 -13.89 21.50 10.44
N GLY A 17 -12.60 21.17 10.52
CA GLY A 17 -11.77 20.99 9.34
C GLY A 17 -12.33 19.83 8.52
N ALA A 18 -12.70 20.09 7.27
CA ALA A 18 -12.92 19.01 6.31
C ALA A 18 -11.62 18.20 6.23
N ALA A 19 -11.72 16.87 6.35
CA ALA A 19 -10.58 16.02 6.03
C ALA A 19 -10.16 16.32 4.59
N PRO A 20 -8.86 16.47 4.30
CA PRO A 20 -8.42 16.64 2.92
C PRO A 20 -8.87 15.42 2.12
N ALA A 21 -9.55 15.68 1.01
CA ALA A 21 -9.86 14.65 0.03
C ALA A 21 -8.55 14.06 -0.51
N LEU A 22 -8.53 12.76 -0.76
CA LEU A 22 -7.39 12.10 -1.40
C LEU A 22 -7.27 12.66 -2.81
N GLU A 23 -6.12 13.27 -3.14
CA GLU A 23 -5.91 13.80 -4.48
C GLU A 23 -6.04 12.70 -5.53
N ALA A 24 -6.80 12.96 -6.59
CA ALA A 24 -7.09 11.96 -7.62
C ALA A 24 -5.79 11.46 -8.27
N LEU A 25 -5.69 10.15 -8.46
CA LEU A 25 -4.57 9.56 -9.19
C LEU A 25 -4.62 10.02 -10.66
N LYS A 26 -3.44 10.22 -11.26
CA LYS A 26 -3.32 10.63 -12.68
C LYS A 26 -3.80 9.48 -13.59
N PRO A 27 -4.89 9.63 -14.36
CA PRO A 27 -5.34 8.59 -15.28
C PRO A 27 -4.29 8.30 -16.35
N GLY A 28 -4.09 7.03 -16.73
CA GLY A 28 -3.05 6.65 -17.69
C GLY A 28 -1.61 6.76 -17.17
N ALA A 29 -1.43 6.98 -15.86
CA ALA A 29 -0.10 7.02 -15.27
C ALA A 29 0.56 5.64 -15.29
N LYS A 30 1.89 5.68 -15.34
CA LYS A 30 2.75 4.51 -15.31
C LYS A 30 3.04 4.10 -13.87
N VAL A 31 2.86 2.83 -13.57
CA VAL A 31 3.09 2.27 -12.23
C VAL A 31 4.14 1.19 -12.29
N ALA A 32 5.20 1.33 -11.49
CA ALA A 32 6.16 0.26 -11.24
C ALA A 32 5.69 -0.57 -10.04
N PHE A 33 5.10 -1.72 -10.32
CA PHE A 33 4.70 -2.67 -9.28
C PHE A 33 5.83 -3.65 -8.97
N PHE A 34 6.40 -3.55 -7.77
CA PHE A 34 7.54 -4.35 -7.31
C PHE A 34 7.13 -5.62 -6.55
N GLY A 35 5.84 -5.98 -6.59
CA GLY A 35 5.30 -7.18 -5.95
C GLY A 35 4.89 -6.97 -4.51
N ILE A 36 4.59 -8.08 -3.85
CA ILE A 36 4.14 -8.13 -2.46
C ILE A 36 5.14 -8.92 -1.63
N HIS A 37 5.71 -8.29 -0.62
CA HIS A 37 6.64 -8.96 0.28
C HIS A 37 5.89 -9.78 1.34
N PHE A 38 6.22 -11.07 1.46
CA PHE A 38 5.61 -11.95 2.47
C PHE A 38 6.48 -12.05 3.72
N ILE A 39 5.90 -11.70 4.87
CA ILE A 39 6.54 -11.70 6.17
C ILE A 39 5.89 -12.77 7.05
N ASP A 40 6.60 -13.87 7.32
CA ASP A 40 6.13 -14.91 8.24
C ASP A 40 6.78 -14.78 9.62
N THR A 41 6.03 -14.18 10.55
CA THR A 41 6.40 -14.12 11.98
C THR A 41 5.78 -15.24 12.82
N SER A 42 4.99 -16.13 12.21
CA SER A 42 4.35 -17.26 12.91
C SER A 42 5.33 -18.39 13.26
N THR A 43 6.56 -18.33 12.75
CA THR A 43 7.61 -19.37 12.79
C THR A 43 7.27 -20.65 12.02
N GLU A 44 6.07 -20.76 11.44
CA GLU A 44 5.63 -21.96 10.73
C GLU A 44 6.53 -22.27 9.53
N GLY A 45 6.79 -21.27 8.68
CA GLY A 45 7.66 -21.45 7.51
C GLY A 45 9.12 -21.71 7.88
N ALA A 46 9.59 -21.15 9.00
CA ALA A 46 10.94 -21.38 9.49
C ALA A 46 11.16 -22.82 10.01
N ILE A 47 10.11 -23.41 10.61
CA ILE A 47 10.17 -24.77 11.18
C ILE A 47 9.82 -25.83 10.13
N ASN A 48 8.76 -25.61 9.36
CA ASN A 48 8.19 -26.62 8.45
C ASN A 48 8.59 -26.42 6.98
N GLY A 49 9.29 -25.33 6.68
CA GLY A 49 9.59 -24.90 5.31
C GLY A 49 8.49 -24.02 4.71
N VAL A 50 8.84 -23.34 3.62
CA VAL A 50 7.90 -22.48 2.88
C VAL A 50 6.72 -23.29 2.37
N ARG A 51 5.51 -22.79 2.61
CA ARG A 51 4.29 -23.46 2.18
C ARG A 51 3.94 -23.09 0.73
N ALA A 52 3.76 -24.11 -0.10
CA ALA A 52 3.44 -23.92 -1.52
C ALA A 52 2.10 -23.21 -1.74
N ASP A 53 1.13 -23.42 -0.85
CA ASP A 53 -0.18 -22.76 -0.93
C ASP A 53 -0.10 -21.26 -0.62
N GLU A 54 0.74 -20.83 0.33
CA GLU A 54 0.98 -19.42 0.62
C GLU A 54 1.74 -18.73 -0.53
N THR A 55 2.72 -19.41 -1.13
CA THR A 55 3.39 -18.91 -2.34
C THR A 55 2.41 -18.72 -3.49
N ALA A 56 1.48 -19.67 -3.68
CA ALA A 56 0.44 -19.55 -4.70
C ALA A 56 -0.53 -18.40 -4.41
N ARG A 57 -0.94 -18.20 -3.15
CA ARG A 57 -1.80 -17.07 -2.77
C ARG A 57 -1.14 -15.72 -2.98
N LEU A 58 0.16 -15.61 -2.70
CA LEU A 58 0.90 -14.38 -2.96
C LEU A 58 0.88 -14.04 -4.46
N ALA A 59 1.14 -15.03 -5.31
CA ALA A 59 1.07 -14.84 -6.77
C ALA A 59 -0.34 -14.45 -7.25
N LEU A 60 -1.39 -15.08 -6.71
CA LEU A 60 -2.78 -14.74 -7.02
C LEU A 60 -3.13 -13.30 -6.60
N LEU A 61 -2.66 -12.87 -5.43
CA LEU A 61 -2.89 -11.51 -4.95
C LEU A 61 -2.12 -10.48 -5.79
N GLU A 62 -0.89 -10.80 -6.21
CA GLU A 62 -0.13 -9.96 -7.15
C GLU A 62 -0.84 -9.83 -8.50
N GLU A 63 -1.40 -10.91 -9.04
CA GLU A 63 -2.20 -10.90 -10.26
C GLU A 63 -3.45 -10.02 -10.11
N GLU A 64 -4.20 -10.17 -9.02
CA GLU A 64 -5.38 -9.32 -8.72
C GLU A 64 -5.02 -7.83 -8.69
N VAL A 65 -3.90 -7.47 -8.04
CA VAL A 65 -3.42 -6.08 -8.01
C VAL A 65 -3.07 -5.60 -9.42
N ARG A 66 -2.37 -6.42 -10.22
CA ARG A 66 -2.02 -6.07 -11.60
C ARG A 66 -3.25 -5.83 -12.45
N ASP A 67 -4.16 -6.80 -12.44
CA ASP A 67 -5.39 -6.76 -13.23
C ASP A 67 -6.26 -5.56 -12.84
N ARG A 68 -6.35 -5.25 -11.54
CA ARG A 68 -7.10 -4.09 -11.10
C ARG A 68 -6.48 -2.78 -11.59
N PHE A 69 -5.17 -2.58 -11.45
CA PHE A 69 -4.53 -1.36 -11.97
C PHE A 69 -4.70 -1.21 -13.49
N LEU A 70 -4.60 -2.30 -14.26
CA LEU A 70 -4.87 -2.28 -15.70
C LEU A 70 -6.33 -1.95 -16.02
N ALA A 71 -7.29 -2.50 -15.26
CA ALA A 71 -8.72 -2.22 -15.43
C ALA A 71 -9.09 -0.75 -15.14
N GLU A 72 -8.39 -0.12 -14.20
CA GLU A 72 -8.52 1.31 -13.87
C GLU A 72 -7.75 2.23 -14.85
N GLY A 73 -7.12 1.65 -15.88
CA GLY A 73 -6.48 2.38 -16.97
C GLY A 73 -5.06 2.86 -16.68
N PHE A 74 -4.34 2.22 -15.75
CA PHE A 74 -2.92 2.46 -15.51
C PHE A 74 -2.05 1.56 -16.40
N ASP A 75 -0.85 2.04 -16.73
CA ASP A 75 0.16 1.25 -17.45
C ASP A 75 1.15 0.66 -16.44
N LEU A 76 1.29 -0.67 -16.40
CA LEU A 76 2.32 -1.31 -15.58
C LEU A 76 3.65 -1.34 -16.33
N VAL A 77 4.69 -0.70 -15.79
CA VAL A 77 6.02 -0.69 -16.43
C VAL A 77 6.74 -2.03 -16.25
N ASP A 78 7.57 -2.38 -17.22
CA ASP A 78 8.46 -3.54 -17.12
C ASP A 78 9.54 -3.30 -16.05
N THR A 79 9.57 -4.15 -15.03
CA THR A 79 10.56 -4.10 -13.93
C THR A 79 11.82 -4.90 -14.23
N THR A 80 11.90 -5.61 -15.36
CA THR A 80 13.08 -6.38 -15.78
C THR A 80 14.39 -5.58 -15.73
N PRO A 81 14.45 -4.29 -16.13
CA PRO A 81 15.68 -3.51 -16.08
C PRO A 81 16.28 -3.33 -14.68
N VAL A 82 15.48 -3.49 -13.62
CA VAL A 82 15.91 -3.39 -12.21
C VAL A 82 15.83 -4.73 -11.47
N ALA A 83 15.56 -5.85 -12.17
CA ALA A 83 15.33 -7.15 -11.55
C ALA A 83 16.49 -7.63 -10.67
N GLU A 84 17.74 -7.33 -11.03
CA GLU A 84 18.91 -7.69 -10.23
C GLU A 84 18.96 -6.92 -8.89
N GLU A 85 18.60 -5.64 -8.90
CA GLU A 85 18.54 -4.80 -7.70
C GLU A 85 17.34 -5.20 -6.83
N LEU A 86 16.18 -5.41 -7.46
CA LEU A 86 14.97 -5.89 -6.81
C LEU A 86 15.21 -7.24 -6.13
N GLY A 87 15.86 -8.19 -6.81
CA GLY A 87 16.17 -9.51 -6.26
C GLY A 87 17.21 -9.49 -5.12
N ARG A 88 18.01 -8.42 -5.00
CA ARG A 88 18.92 -8.19 -3.85
C ARG A 88 18.24 -7.41 -2.71
N THR A 89 17.08 -6.83 -2.97
CA THR A 89 16.31 -6.07 -1.99
C THR A 89 15.46 -7.04 -1.18
N GLN A 90 15.68 -7.09 0.14
CA GLN A 90 14.94 -8.03 0.98
C GLN A 90 13.45 -7.70 1.02
N ASN A 91 13.10 -6.44 1.23
CA ASN A 91 11.73 -5.95 1.22
C ASN A 91 11.67 -4.55 0.57
N PRO A 92 11.07 -4.43 -0.62
CA PRO A 92 10.90 -3.14 -1.31
C PRO A 92 10.09 -2.10 -0.54
N ALA A 93 9.21 -2.49 0.39
CA ALA A 93 8.48 -1.55 1.25
C ALA A 93 9.35 -0.95 2.38
N HIS A 94 10.50 -1.56 2.65
CA HIS A 94 11.39 -1.21 3.76
C HIS A 94 12.86 -1.13 3.32
N CYS A 95 13.14 -0.42 2.22
CA CYS A 95 14.49 -0.34 1.63
C CYS A 95 15.06 1.08 1.51
N ASN A 96 14.64 2.01 2.38
CA ASN A 96 15.00 3.44 2.32
C ASN A 96 14.66 4.03 0.94
N ASP A 97 13.40 3.92 0.54
CA ASP A 97 12.84 4.46 -0.70
C ASP A 97 13.55 3.98 -1.98
N CYS A 98 14.10 2.76 -1.96
CA CYS A 98 14.77 2.19 -3.14
C CYS A 98 13.78 1.88 -4.27
N GLU A 99 12.55 1.51 -3.92
CA GLU A 99 11.43 1.28 -4.81
C GLU A 99 11.05 2.55 -5.58
N VAL A 100 11.05 3.71 -4.92
CA VAL A 100 10.83 5.01 -5.55
C VAL A 100 11.94 5.29 -6.57
N ARG A 101 13.21 5.12 -6.18
CA ARG A 101 14.37 5.31 -7.09
C ARG A 101 14.40 4.30 -8.25
N MET A 102 13.90 3.08 -8.05
CA MET A 102 13.72 2.11 -9.12
C MET A 102 12.61 2.58 -10.08
N ALA A 103 11.47 3.03 -9.56
CA ALA A 103 10.34 3.53 -10.35
C ALA A 103 10.74 4.73 -11.20
N GLU A 104 11.44 5.70 -10.62
CA GLU A 104 11.97 6.88 -11.32
C GLU A 104 12.85 6.48 -12.51
N ARG A 105 13.80 5.55 -12.31
CA ARG A 105 14.67 5.04 -13.39
C ARG A 105 13.92 4.29 -14.49
N LEU A 106 12.81 3.64 -14.14
CA LEU A 106 11.92 2.97 -15.10
C LEU A 106 11.00 3.95 -15.84
N GLY A 107 11.00 5.23 -15.45
CA GLY A 107 10.10 6.24 -16.00
C GLY A 107 8.63 5.99 -15.62
N ALA A 108 8.40 5.40 -14.45
CA ALA A 108 7.08 5.31 -13.86
C ALA A 108 6.73 6.62 -13.13
N ASP A 109 5.44 6.94 -13.07
CA ASP A 109 4.90 8.05 -12.28
C ASP A 109 4.73 7.65 -10.81
N TYR A 110 4.45 6.36 -10.57
CA TYR A 110 4.26 5.82 -9.23
C TYR A 110 5.05 4.53 -8.99
N SER A 111 5.53 4.34 -7.76
CA SER A 111 5.98 3.05 -7.24
C SER A 111 4.85 2.40 -6.43
N LEU A 112 4.58 1.12 -6.69
CA LEU A 112 3.64 0.30 -5.92
C LEU A 112 4.38 -0.87 -5.28
N VAL A 113 4.22 -1.01 -3.97
CA VAL A 113 4.70 -2.14 -3.18
C VAL A 113 3.56 -2.63 -2.28
N GLY A 114 3.54 -3.93 -2.02
CA GLY A 114 2.65 -4.49 -1.00
C GLY A 114 3.40 -5.31 0.02
N GLU A 115 2.74 -5.60 1.12
CA GLU A 115 3.20 -6.58 2.09
C GLU A 115 2.04 -7.43 2.59
N VAL A 116 2.32 -8.69 2.89
CA VAL A 116 1.44 -9.57 3.65
C VAL A 116 2.23 -10.08 4.84
N GLN A 117 1.76 -9.80 6.04
CA GLN A 117 2.36 -10.30 7.27
C GLN A 117 1.47 -11.36 7.90
N LYS A 118 2.04 -12.53 8.13
CA LYS A 118 1.42 -13.62 8.86
C LYS A 118 1.97 -13.69 10.27
N VAL A 119 1.07 -13.58 11.26
CA VAL A 119 1.37 -13.85 12.67
C VAL A 119 0.87 -15.24 13.06
N SER A 120 -0.23 -15.71 12.45
CA SER A 120 -0.75 -17.07 12.58
C SER A 120 -1.68 -17.42 11.41
N ASN A 121 -2.15 -18.66 11.31
CA ASN A 121 -3.17 -19.04 10.34
C ASN A 121 -4.53 -18.35 10.55
N LEU A 122 -4.74 -17.68 11.70
CA LEU A 122 -5.95 -16.92 12.01
C LEU A 122 -5.76 -15.41 11.82
N ILE A 123 -4.55 -14.88 11.98
CA ILE A 123 -4.28 -13.43 12.03
C ILE A 123 -3.18 -13.08 11.03
N LEU A 124 -3.59 -12.36 9.99
CA LEU A 124 -2.71 -11.79 9.00
C LEU A 124 -3.07 -10.32 8.80
N SER A 125 -2.08 -9.53 8.44
CA SER A 125 -2.27 -8.17 7.95
C SER A 125 -1.72 -8.07 6.54
N MET A 126 -2.23 -7.12 5.77
CA MET A 126 -1.67 -6.79 4.46
C MET A 126 -1.82 -5.31 4.18
N ASN A 127 -0.94 -4.78 3.34
CA ASN A 127 -0.99 -3.40 2.91
C ASN A 127 -0.57 -3.27 1.45
N LEU A 128 -1.03 -2.18 0.82
CA LEU A 128 -0.50 -1.67 -0.44
C LEU A 128 -0.10 -0.20 -0.21
N ALA A 129 1.07 0.17 -0.72
CA ALA A 129 1.60 1.52 -0.66
C ALA A 129 1.94 2.00 -2.07
N LEU A 130 1.28 3.09 -2.48
CA LEU A 130 1.54 3.80 -3.73
C LEU A 130 2.23 5.11 -3.39
N ARG A 131 3.42 5.33 -3.95
CA ARG A 131 4.18 6.56 -3.80
C ARG A 131 4.45 7.21 -5.15
N GLU A 132 4.53 8.52 -5.18
CA GLU A 132 5.04 9.26 -6.34
C GLU A 132 6.51 8.98 -6.58
N ALA A 133 6.89 8.73 -7.83
CA ALA A 133 8.26 8.38 -8.18
C ALA A 133 9.22 9.58 -8.16
N ASP A 134 8.71 10.80 -8.38
CA ASP A 134 9.51 12.04 -8.43
C ASP A 134 9.78 12.64 -7.04
N THR A 135 8.79 12.61 -6.15
CA THR A 135 8.86 13.18 -4.80
C THR A 135 9.11 12.13 -3.72
N GLY A 136 8.68 10.89 -3.95
CA GLY A 136 8.62 9.84 -2.93
C GLY A 136 7.40 9.93 -2.01
N ASP A 137 6.50 10.90 -2.25
CA ASP A 137 5.35 11.15 -1.39
C ASP A 137 4.35 9.99 -1.44
N LEU A 138 3.84 9.62 -0.27
CA LEU A 138 2.85 8.56 -0.11
C LEU A 138 1.46 9.06 -0.53
N VAL A 139 0.99 8.65 -1.69
CA VAL A 139 -0.30 9.10 -2.25
C VAL A 139 -1.47 8.21 -1.88
N ARG A 140 -1.22 6.90 -1.72
CA ARG A 140 -2.21 5.93 -1.22
C ARG A 140 -1.51 4.92 -0.33
N MET A 141 -2.12 4.63 0.80
CA MET A 141 -1.73 3.51 1.66
C MET A 141 -2.87 3.09 2.57
N LEU A 142 -3.25 1.83 2.51
CA LEU A 142 -4.13 1.23 3.49
C LEU A 142 -3.55 -0.11 3.93
N ALA A 143 -3.63 -0.36 5.23
CA ALA A 143 -3.37 -1.66 5.83
C ALA A 143 -4.68 -2.21 6.37
N VAL A 144 -4.89 -3.51 6.19
CA VAL A 144 -6.04 -4.24 6.72
C VAL A 144 -5.60 -5.47 7.49
N ASP A 145 -6.37 -5.82 8.50
CA ASP A 145 -6.25 -7.10 9.19
C ASP A 145 -7.32 -8.07 8.66
N ILE A 146 -6.89 -9.25 8.24
CA ILE A 146 -7.78 -10.33 7.81
C ILE A 146 -7.78 -11.47 8.83
N ARG A 147 -8.92 -12.19 8.88
CA ARG A 147 -9.06 -13.38 9.71
C ARG A 147 -9.10 -14.62 8.82
N GLY A 148 -8.09 -15.48 8.98
CA GLY A 148 -7.93 -16.73 8.22
C GLY A 148 -6.84 -16.66 7.15
N ASN A 149 -6.23 -17.81 6.88
CA ASN A 149 -5.18 -18.02 5.88
C ASN A 149 -5.68 -18.88 4.71
N THR A 150 -6.62 -18.33 3.94
CA THR A 150 -7.23 -19.01 2.78
C THR A 150 -7.20 -18.07 1.57
N ASP A 151 -7.40 -18.63 0.39
CA ASP A 151 -7.42 -17.87 -0.86
C ASP A 151 -8.51 -16.78 -0.81
N GLU A 152 -9.69 -17.12 -0.27
CA GLU A 152 -10.81 -16.18 -0.08
C GLU A 152 -10.46 -15.03 0.87
N SER A 153 -9.83 -15.31 2.01
CA SER A 153 -9.50 -14.24 2.98
C SER A 153 -8.43 -13.30 2.44
N TRP A 154 -7.45 -13.82 1.69
CA TRP A 154 -6.41 -13.02 1.07
C TRP A 154 -6.95 -12.12 -0.03
N LEU A 155 -7.74 -12.68 -0.97
CA LEU A 155 -8.32 -11.91 -2.06
C LEU A 155 -9.27 -10.84 -1.56
N ARG A 156 -10.15 -11.14 -0.58
CA ARG A 156 -11.03 -10.12 0.00
C ARG A 156 -10.26 -8.99 0.68
N GLY A 157 -9.15 -9.30 1.35
CA GLY A 157 -8.30 -8.28 1.96
C GLY A 157 -7.70 -7.34 0.92
N GLY A 158 -7.13 -7.90 -0.14
CA GLY A 158 -6.56 -7.13 -1.26
C GLY A 158 -7.59 -6.28 -1.97
N GLN A 159 -8.73 -6.89 -2.34
CA GLN A 159 -9.85 -6.19 -2.98
C GLN A 159 -10.38 -5.06 -2.12
N TYR A 160 -10.49 -5.27 -0.80
CA TYR A 160 -10.91 -4.21 0.10
C TYR A 160 -9.98 -3.00 0.05
N ILE A 161 -8.65 -3.22 0.04
CA ILE A 161 -7.66 -2.14 -0.10
C ILE A 161 -7.85 -1.39 -1.42
N LEU A 162 -8.03 -2.13 -2.52
CA LEU A 162 -8.18 -1.57 -3.85
C LEU A 162 -9.47 -0.75 -3.96
N ASP A 163 -10.60 -1.31 -3.53
CA ASP A 163 -11.93 -0.70 -3.65
C ASP A 163 -12.14 0.50 -2.72
N ASN A 164 -11.66 0.41 -1.48
CA ASN A 164 -12.02 1.38 -0.44
C ASN A 164 -10.92 2.42 -0.18
N HIS A 165 -9.78 2.33 -0.86
CA HIS A 165 -8.70 3.29 -0.67
C HIS A 165 -7.92 3.64 -1.91
N VAL A 166 -7.37 2.65 -2.62
CA VAL A 166 -6.55 2.94 -3.81
C VAL A 166 -7.39 3.61 -4.89
N PHE A 167 -8.56 3.04 -5.17
CA PHE A 167 -9.52 3.48 -6.19
C PHE A 167 -10.88 3.87 -5.61
N ALA A 168 -10.90 4.34 -4.35
CA ALA A 168 -12.14 4.82 -3.75
C ALA A 168 -12.74 5.96 -4.60
N GLU A 169 -13.98 5.79 -5.02
CA GLU A 169 -14.77 6.88 -5.60
C GLU A 169 -15.15 7.88 -4.49
N GLU A 170 -15.02 9.18 -4.75
CA GLU A 170 -15.46 10.25 -3.84
C GLU A 170 -16.98 10.29 -3.65
#